data_AF-A0A7W7YEU4-F1
#
_entry.id   AF-A0A7W7YEU4-F1
#
_cell.length_a   1.000
_cell.length_b   1.000
_cell.length_c   1.000
_cell.angle_alpha   90.00
_cell.angle_beta   90.00
_cell.angle_gamma   90.00
#
_symmetry.space_group_name_H-M   'P 1'
#
loop_
_entity.id
_entity.type
_entity.pdbx_description
1 polymer ?
#
loop_
_entity_poly.entity_id
_entity_poly.type
_entity_poly.pdbx_seq_one_letter_code
_entity_poly.pdbx_strand_id
1 'polypeptide(L)'
;MNADNQSDHDQRLQRALLSLDGLSVGDAFGQSFFFVTAVTADQRLEGRFIPPPPWFYTDDTVMGVAVTRCLQKHRAIEPDWLAKEFAKEYAREPDRGYGGTARGILQAIGEGVAWREAAGRVFDGEGSCGNGGAMRAAPIGAYFADDLQMVISHARKSAQVTHSHEDGQTGAIAVALAAAWMVAQRDTSRPQELEMIRFVLANLPQTETYWRLKKALTLPHELSPKTAALILGNGSQVISSDTVPFCLWCACRHSDDYAEALWAAVSVYGDMDTNCAIVGSLVALSTGHAGIPAEWLASREPLNLEFQ
;
A
#
# COMPACT_ATOMS: atom_id res chain seq x y z
N MET A 1 -7.25 -31.65 -2.10
CA MET A 1 -7.03 -30.53 -3.04
C MET A 1 -6.15 -31.06 -4.17
N ASN A 2 -6.48 -30.80 -5.43
CA ASN A 2 -5.69 -31.27 -6.57
C ASN A 2 -4.35 -30.50 -6.65
N ALA A 3 -3.29 -31.17 -7.14
CA ALA A 3 -1.94 -30.61 -7.23
C ALA A 3 -1.89 -29.29 -8.04
N ASP A 4 -2.69 -29.17 -9.10
CA ASP A 4 -2.76 -27.95 -9.94
C ASP A 4 -3.29 -26.72 -9.16
N ASN A 5 -4.26 -26.93 -8.26
CA ASN A 5 -4.82 -25.86 -7.41
C ASN A 5 -3.83 -25.44 -6.30
N GLN A 6 -2.95 -26.36 -5.88
CA GLN A 6 -1.87 -25.99 -4.95
C GLN A 6 -0.78 -25.18 -5.67
N SER A 7 -0.38 -25.59 -6.87
CA SER A 7 0.62 -24.86 -7.67
C SER A 7 0.18 -23.45 -8.01
N ASP A 8 -1.09 -23.24 -8.36
CA ASP A 8 -1.66 -21.92 -8.63
C ASP A 8 -1.64 -21.03 -7.36
N HIS A 9 -2.08 -21.58 -6.22
CA HIS A 9 -2.04 -20.88 -4.94
C HIS A 9 -0.63 -20.43 -4.57
N ASP A 10 0.37 -21.30 -4.70
CA ASP A 10 1.76 -21.01 -4.34
C ASP A 10 2.33 -19.89 -5.23
N GLN A 11 2.02 -19.89 -6.53
CA GLN A 11 2.43 -18.81 -7.46
C GLN A 11 1.76 -17.48 -7.11
N ARG A 12 0.44 -17.49 -6.85
CA ARG A 12 -0.30 -16.31 -6.40
C ARG A 12 0.28 -15.74 -5.11
N LEU A 13 0.62 -16.62 -4.16
CA LEU A 13 1.24 -16.23 -2.89
C LEU A 13 2.64 -15.66 -3.08
N GLN A 14 3.46 -16.19 -3.98
CA GLN A 14 4.78 -15.62 -4.30
C GLN A 14 4.67 -14.17 -4.82
N ARG A 15 3.67 -13.87 -5.65
CA ARG A 15 3.41 -12.49 -6.09
C ARG A 15 3.03 -11.57 -4.92
N ALA A 16 2.17 -12.05 -4.03
CA ALA A 16 1.77 -11.31 -2.83
C ALA A 16 2.96 -11.05 -1.88
N LEU A 17 3.83 -12.05 -1.68
CA LEU A 17 5.03 -11.93 -0.86
C LEU A 17 6.05 -10.96 -1.47
N LEU A 18 6.24 -10.98 -2.79
CA LEU A 18 7.08 -10.00 -3.47
C LEU A 18 6.56 -8.56 -3.28
N SER A 19 5.25 -8.38 -3.41
CA SER A 19 4.58 -7.10 -3.13
C SER A 19 4.75 -6.68 -1.67
N LEU A 20 4.71 -7.63 -0.72
CA LEU A 20 4.92 -7.37 0.71
C LEU A 20 6.37 -7.00 1.04
N ASP A 21 7.37 -7.65 0.43
CA ASP A 21 8.78 -7.26 0.58
C ASP A 21 8.98 -5.81 0.12
N GLY A 22 8.45 -5.47 -1.06
CA GLY A 22 8.48 -4.10 -1.58
C GLY A 22 7.75 -3.09 -0.70
N LEU A 23 6.58 -3.47 -0.15
CA LEU A 23 5.82 -2.65 0.78
C LEU A 23 6.65 -2.35 2.03
N SER A 24 7.19 -3.40 2.64
CA SER A 24 7.82 -3.30 3.95
C SER A 24 9.13 -2.53 3.92
N VAL A 25 9.94 -2.67 2.86
CA VAL A 25 11.12 -1.83 2.65
C VAL A 25 10.73 -0.38 2.39
N GLY A 26 9.66 -0.15 1.61
CA GLY A 26 9.12 1.18 1.34
C GLY A 26 8.68 1.90 2.61
N ASP A 27 7.82 1.26 3.40
CA ASP A 27 7.36 1.71 4.71
C ASP A 27 8.55 2.10 5.61
N ALA A 28 9.43 1.15 5.91
CA ALA A 28 10.53 1.36 6.85
C ALA A 28 11.51 2.44 6.36
N PHE A 29 11.74 2.52 5.04
CA PHE A 29 12.50 3.60 4.41
C PHE A 29 11.80 4.94 4.62
N GLY A 30 10.52 5.08 4.27
CA GLY A 30 9.77 6.33 4.42
C GLY A 30 9.70 6.81 5.87
N GLN A 31 9.44 5.87 6.80
CA GLN A 31 9.36 6.14 8.24
C GLN A 31 10.66 6.75 8.80
N SER A 32 11.81 6.32 8.29
CA SER A 32 13.12 6.80 8.75
C SER A 32 13.33 8.32 8.56
N PHE A 33 12.57 8.95 7.66
CA PHE A 33 12.69 10.39 7.36
C PHE A 33 11.88 11.29 8.30
N PHE A 34 10.96 10.74 9.11
CA PHE A 34 10.26 11.51 10.15
C PHE A 34 11.15 11.85 11.34
N PHE A 35 12.24 11.12 11.56
CA PHE A 35 13.13 11.36 12.69
C PHE A 35 14.03 12.57 12.44
N VAL A 36 14.08 13.48 13.42
CA VAL A 36 14.99 14.63 13.41
C VAL A 36 16.41 14.16 13.75
N THR A 37 17.36 14.32 12.84
CA THR A 37 18.80 14.12 13.10
C THR A 37 19.54 15.46 13.15
N ALA A 38 20.85 15.44 13.43
CA ALA A 38 21.70 16.64 13.38
C ALA A 38 21.76 17.32 11.99
N VAL A 39 21.32 16.61 10.95
CA VAL A 39 21.14 17.09 9.57
C VAL A 39 19.63 17.25 9.32
N THR A 40 19.22 18.34 8.65
CA THR A 40 17.79 18.59 8.38
C THR A 40 17.23 17.56 7.40
N ALA A 41 15.91 17.33 7.41
CA ALA A 41 15.25 16.43 6.46
C ALA A 41 15.56 16.82 5.00
N ASP A 42 15.59 18.12 4.70
CA ASP A 42 15.89 18.66 3.37
C ASP A 42 17.29 18.26 2.89
N GLN A 43 18.30 18.39 3.76
CA GLN A 43 19.67 18.01 3.44
C GLN A 43 19.80 16.49 3.20
N ARG A 44 19.04 15.67 3.94
CA ARG A 44 19.01 14.21 3.74
C ARG A 44 18.41 13.83 2.39
N LEU A 45 17.30 14.47 2.03
CA LEU A 45 16.59 14.20 0.78
C LEU A 45 17.37 14.69 -0.44
N GLU A 46 17.92 15.91 -0.39
CA GLU A 46 18.70 16.47 -1.50
C GLU A 46 20.01 15.72 -1.72
N GLY A 47 20.68 15.30 -0.64
CA GLY A 47 21.89 14.50 -0.71
C GLY A 47 21.65 12.99 -0.87
N ARG A 48 20.39 12.55 -0.88
CA ARG A 48 19.98 11.13 -0.90
C ARG A 48 20.74 10.28 0.13
N PHE A 49 20.84 10.81 1.35
CA PHE A 49 21.52 10.13 2.44
C PHE A 49 20.68 8.95 2.93
N ILE A 50 21.19 7.74 2.72
CA ILE A 50 20.57 6.51 3.20
C ILE A 50 20.61 6.50 4.75
N PRO A 51 19.47 6.39 5.44
CA PRO A 51 19.41 6.34 6.89
C PRO A 51 20.16 5.11 7.44
N PRO A 52 20.84 5.22 8.60
CA PRO A 52 21.49 4.06 9.20
C PRO A 52 20.45 3.01 9.66
N PRO A 53 20.76 1.70 9.58
CA PRO A 53 19.92 0.65 10.14
C PRO A 53 19.94 0.68 11.69
N PRO A 54 18.95 0.06 12.37
CA PRO A 54 17.79 -0.62 11.78
C PRO A 54 16.67 0.34 11.35
N TRP A 55 15.96 0.01 10.28
CA TRP A 55 14.73 0.68 9.86
C TRP A 55 13.53 -0.10 10.40
N PHE A 56 12.72 0.57 11.22
CA PHE A 56 11.50 0.00 11.76
C PHE A 56 10.34 0.30 10.82
N TYR A 57 9.53 -0.72 10.53
CA TYR A 57 8.30 -0.56 9.77
C TYR A 57 7.14 -0.12 10.67
N THR A 58 6.09 0.43 10.08
CA THR A 58 4.91 0.98 10.75
C THR A 58 3.69 0.05 10.61
N ASP A 59 2.49 0.59 10.87
CA ASP A 59 1.23 -0.12 10.71
C ASP A 59 0.95 -0.54 9.27
N ASP A 60 1.51 0.15 8.27
CA ASP A 60 1.49 -0.23 6.87
C ASP A 60 1.93 -1.68 6.67
N THR A 61 3.14 -2.00 7.14
CA THR A 61 3.67 -3.36 7.08
C THR A 61 2.94 -4.32 7.99
N VAL A 62 2.62 -3.92 9.23
CA VAL A 62 1.93 -4.81 10.18
C VAL A 62 0.59 -5.28 9.60
N MET A 63 -0.19 -4.35 9.04
CA MET A 63 -1.46 -4.68 8.41
C MET A 63 -1.26 -5.39 7.05
N GLY A 64 -0.22 -5.06 6.29
CA GLY A 64 0.17 -5.78 5.06
C GLY A 64 0.52 -7.26 5.30
N VAL A 65 1.22 -7.56 6.41
CA VAL A 65 1.52 -8.93 6.85
C VAL A 65 0.22 -9.68 7.17
N ALA A 66 -0.69 -9.08 7.96
CA ALA A 66 -1.97 -9.70 8.30
C ALA A 66 -2.84 -9.98 7.05
N VAL A 67 -2.85 -9.08 6.07
CA VAL A 67 -3.49 -9.31 4.75
C VAL A 67 -2.87 -10.52 4.05
N THR A 68 -1.54 -10.60 4.00
CA THR A 68 -0.83 -11.69 3.32
C THR A 68 -1.05 -13.04 4.01
N ARG A 69 -1.05 -13.07 5.35
CA ARG A 69 -1.42 -14.26 6.13
C ARG A 69 -2.86 -14.71 5.85
N CYS A 70 -3.79 -13.76 5.67
CA CYS A 70 -5.17 -14.08 5.29
C CYS A 70 -5.21 -14.80 3.93
N LEU A 71 -4.51 -14.25 2.93
CA LEU A 71 -4.42 -14.84 1.59
C LEU A 71 -3.78 -16.23 1.62
N GLN A 72 -2.69 -16.40 2.37
CA GLN A 72 -2.02 -17.70 2.53
C GLN A 72 -2.94 -18.74 3.17
N LYS A 73 -3.67 -18.37 4.22
CA LYS A 73 -4.51 -19.29 4.99
C LYS A 73 -5.84 -19.62 4.30
N HIS A 74 -6.49 -18.60 3.72
CA HIS A 74 -7.86 -18.71 3.25
C HIS A 74 -8.00 -18.68 1.73
N ARG A 75 -6.91 -18.37 0.99
CA ARG A 75 -6.91 -18.14 -0.47
C ARG A 75 -7.88 -17.04 -0.90
N ALA A 76 -8.24 -16.19 0.06
CA ALA A 76 -9.29 -15.19 0.01
C ALA A 76 -9.05 -14.19 1.13
N ILE A 77 -9.55 -12.97 0.96
CA ILE A 77 -9.78 -12.06 2.09
C ILE A 77 -11.06 -12.48 2.81
N GLU A 78 -10.90 -12.96 4.04
CA GLU A 78 -11.96 -13.31 4.99
C GLU A 78 -12.09 -12.17 6.03
N PRO A 79 -13.07 -11.26 5.90
CA PRO A 79 -13.12 -10.03 6.71
C PRO A 79 -13.17 -10.26 8.21
N ASP A 80 -13.94 -11.26 8.67
CA ASP A 80 -14.09 -11.55 10.09
C ASP A 80 -12.79 -12.11 10.71
N TRP A 81 -12.01 -12.86 9.93
CA TRP A 81 -10.69 -13.32 10.35
C TRP A 81 -9.69 -12.17 10.35
N LEU A 82 -9.67 -11.39 9.27
CA LEU A 82 -8.75 -10.27 9.10
C LEU A 82 -8.96 -9.18 10.16
N ALA A 83 -10.21 -8.89 10.54
CA ALA A 83 -10.55 -7.96 11.61
C ALA A 83 -9.94 -8.38 12.96
N LYS A 84 -10.05 -9.66 13.30
CA LYS A 84 -9.47 -10.22 14.52
C LYS A 84 -7.95 -10.16 14.49
N GLU A 85 -7.33 -10.47 13.34
CA GLU A 85 -5.89 -10.42 13.19
C GLU A 85 -5.37 -8.98 13.31
N PHE A 86 -6.02 -7.99 12.67
CA PHE A 86 -5.65 -6.58 12.84
C PHE A 86 -5.77 -6.11 14.29
N ALA A 87 -6.85 -6.45 15.00
CA ALA A 87 -7.01 -6.09 16.40
C ALA A 87 -5.96 -6.77 17.31
N LYS A 88 -5.61 -8.03 17.01
CA LYS A 88 -4.56 -8.77 17.72
C LYS A 88 -3.19 -8.12 17.53
N GLU A 89 -2.81 -7.80 16.31
CA GLU A 89 -1.52 -7.16 16.02
C GLU A 89 -1.45 -5.75 16.63
N TYR A 90 -2.54 -4.97 16.56
CA TYR A 90 -2.64 -3.68 17.24
C TYR A 90 -2.48 -3.81 18.76
N ALA A 91 -3.13 -4.78 19.39
CA ALA A 91 -3.00 -5.00 20.83
C ALA A 91 -1.58 -5.42 21.24
N ARG A 92 -0.84 -6.08 20.34
CA ARG A 92 0.55 -6.52 20.56
C ARG A 92 1.52 -5.36 20.46
N GLU A 93 1.38 -4.51 19.45
CA GLU A 93 2.30 -3.40 19.15
C GLU A 93 1.54 -2.11 18.79
N PRO A 94 0.85 -1.47 19.76
CA PRO A 94 -0.04 -0.33 19.48
C PRO A 94 0.68 0.95 19.03
N ASP A 95 2.00 1.02 19.26
CA ASP A 95 2.84 2.18 18.94
C ASP A 95 3.46 2.13 17.54
N ARG A 96 2.93 1.27 16.65
CA ARG A 96 3.43 1.09 15.28
C ARG A 96 3.06 2.20 14.29
N GLY A 97 2.44 3.29 14.70
CA GLY A 97 2.12 4.42 13.80
C GLY A 97 0.63 4.61 13.50
N TYR A 98 -0.23 3.67 13.91
CA TYR A 98 -1.68 3.71 13.66
C TYR A 98 -2.30 5.09 13.91
N GLY A 99 -3.01 5.61 12.90
CA GLY A 99 -3.82 6.83 13.03
C GLY A 99 -4.90 6.72 14.12
N GLY A 100 -5.28 7.85 14.73
CA GLY A 100 -6.20 7.87 15.88
C GLY A 100 -7.54 7.14 15.64
N THR A 101 -8.13 7.30 14.45
CA THR A 101 -9.34 6.57 14.06
C THR A 101 -9.11 5.06 13.98
N ALA A 102 -7.99 4.63 13.39
CA ALA A 102 -7.64 3.22 13.28
C ALA A 102 -7.45 2.59 14.67
N ARG A 103 -6.74 3.27 15.58
CA ARG A 103 -6.60 2.84 16.97
C ARG A 103 -7.95 2.57 17.64
N GLY A 104 -8.89 3.51 17.52
CA GLY A 104 -10.23 3.36 18.08
C GLY A 104 -11.03 2.20 17.50
N ILE A 105 -10.93 1.99 16.18
CA ILE A 105 -11.59 0.85 15.50
C ILE A 105 -10.98 -0.47 15.96
N LEU A 106 -9.65 -0.60 15.92
CA LEU A 106 -8.94 -1.84 16.24
C LEU A 106 -9.07 -2.21 17.72
N GLN A 107 -9.05 -1.22 18.61
CA GLN A 107 -9.35 -1.41 20.03
C GLN A 107 -10.77 -1.96 20.22
N ALA A 108 -11.78 -1.31 19.62
CA ALA A 108 -13.17 -1.75 19.74
C ALA A 108 -13.38 -3.18 19.22
N ILE A 109 -12.74 -3.54 18.10
CA ILE A 109 -12.77 -4.91 17.58
C ILE A 109 -12.13 -5.89 18.58
N GLY A 110 -10.98 -5.52 19.17
CA GLY A 110 -10.32 -6.33 20.21
C GLY A 110 -11.17 -6.53 21.47
N GLU A 111 -12.02 -5.56 21.79
CA GLU A 111 -12.99 -5.60 22.89
C GLU A 111 -14.28 -6.37 22.52
N GLY A 112 -14.39 -6.88 21.30
CA GLY A 112 -15.49 -7.74 20.85
C GLY A 112 -16.59 -7.03 20.06
N VAL A 113 -16.43 -5.75 19.73
CA VAL A 113 -17.36 -5.04 18.85
C VAL A 113 -17.24 -5.60 17.42
N ALA A 114 -18.37 -5.83 16.76
CA ALA A 114 -18.36 -6.27 15.37
C ALA A 114 -17.67 -5.23 14.48
N TRP A 115 -16.74 -5.65 13.62
CA TRP A 115 -15.95 -4.72 12.80
C TRP A 115 -16.81 -3.79 11.93
N ARG A 116 -17.96 -4.27 11.45
CA ARG A 116 -18.92 -3.46 10.67
C ARG A 116 -19.46 -2.29 11.48
N GLU A 117 -19.71 -2.50 12.76
CA GLU A 117 -20.16 -1.46 13.68
C GLU A 117 -18.99 -0.53 14.05
N ALA A 118 -17.83 -1.10 14.40
CA ALA A 118 -16.66 -0.33 14.80
C ALA A 118 -16.17 0.62 13.68
N ALA A 119 -16.05 0.12 12.45
CA ALA A 119 -15.68 0.92 11.29
C ALA A 119 -16.84 1.80 10.80
N GLY A 120 -18.09 1.32 10.88
CA GLY A 120 -19.26 2.05 10.40
C GLY A 120 -19.64 3.26 11.24
N ARG A 121 -19.32 3.30 12.53
CA ARG A 121 -19.75 4.38 13.44
C ARG A 121 -18.82 5.61 13.46
N VAL A 122 -17.62 5.53 12.91
CA VAL A 122 -16.69 6.68 12.92
C VAL A 122 -17.15 7.75 11.92
N PHE A 123 -16.74 9.00 12.16
CA PHE A 123 -17.14 10.15 11.33
C PHE A 123 -18.67 10.24 11.15
N ASP A 124 -19.40 10.21 12.26
CA ASP A 124 -20.88 10.32 12.30
C ASP A 124 -21.63 9.29 11.43
N GLY A 125 -21.02 8.14 11.18
CA GLY A 125 -21.63 7.06 10.39
C GLY A 125 -21.12 6.96 8.94
N GLU A 126 -20.35 7.96 8.48
CA GLU A 126 -19.82 7.99 7.10
C GLU A 126 -18.65 7.01 6.90
N GLY A 127 -17.94 6.67 7.99
CA GLY A 127 -16.75 5.83 7.93
C GLY A 127 -15.47 6.59 7.58
N SER A 128 -14.33 5.92 7.74
CA SER A 128 -13.03 6.49 7.39
C SER A 128 -12.78 6.48 5.87
N CYS A 129 -12.47 7.65 5.30
CA CYS A 129 -11.92 7.82 3.94
C CYS A 129 -10.38 7.80 3.91
N GLY A 130 -9.74 7.41 5.02
CA GLY A 130 -8.31 7.31 5.18
C GLY A 130 -7.60 6.44 4.13
N ASN A 131 -6.29 6.64 3.98
CA ASN A 131 -5.43 5.87 3.07
C ASN A 131 -5.02 4.48 3.64
N GLY A 132 -5.33 4.17 4.90
CA GLY A 132 -4.89 2.92 5.54
C GLY A 132 -5.48 1.64 4.93
N GLY A 133 -6.58 1.73 4.20
CA GLY A 133 -7.07 0.63 3.35
C GLY A 133 -6.16 0.39 2.14
N ALA A 134 -5.62 1.47 1.56
CA ALA A 134 -4.79 1.45 0.36
C ALA A 134 -3.35 1.01 0.63
N MET A 135 -2.77 1.41 1.77
CA MET A 135 -1.39 1.10 2.14
C MET A 135 -1.05 -0.40 2.14
N ARG A 136 -2.06 -1.25 2.38
CA ARG A 136 -1.96 -2.70 2.50
C ARG A 136 -2.61 -3.48 1.35
N ALA A 137 -3.04 -2.81 0.28
CA ALA A 137 -3.90 -3.42 -0.75
C ALA A 137 -3.13 -4.07 -1.91
N ALA A 138 -1.90 -3.66 -2.18
CA ALA A 138 -1.11 -4.18 -3.31
C ALA A 138 -0.88 -5.71 -3.25
N PRO A 139 -0.60 -6.34 -2.09
CA PRO A 139 -0.50 -7.80 -2.01
C PRO A 139 -1.76 -8.54 -2.46
N ILE A 140 -2.94 -7.95 -2.27
CA ILE A 140 -4.23 -8.51 -2.71
C ILE A 140 -4.31 -8.51 -4.24
N GLY A 141 -3.93 -7.37 -4.85
CA GLY A 141 -3.89 -7.23 -6.31
C GLY A 141 -2.88 -8.18 -6.95
N ALA A 142 -1.71 -8.32 -6.35
CA ALA A 142 -0.68 -9.26 -6.80
C ALA A 142 -1.15 -10.72 -6.71
N TYR A 143 -1.86 -11.08 -5.63
CA TYR A 143 -2.40 -12.44 -5.44
C TYR A 143 -3.44 -12.79 -6.50
N PHE A 144 -4.42 -11.91 -6.73
CA PHE A 144 -5.52 -12.12 -7.68
C PHE A 144 -5.28 -11.56 -9.08
N ALA A 145 -4.03 -11.30 -9.48
CA ALA A 145 -3.71 -10.56 -10.71
C ALA A 145 -4.30 -11.17 -12.00
N ASP A 146 -4.67 -12.45 -11.96
CA ASP A 146 -5.27 -13.20 -13.06
C ASP A 146 -6.82 -13.15 -13.08
N ASP A 147 -7.47 -12.56 -12.07
CA ASP A 147 -8.92 -12.34 -12.02
C ASP A 147 -9.24 -10.94 -11.46
N LEU A 148 -9.59 -10.03 -12.38
CA LEU A 148 -9.87 -8.64 -12.06
C LEU A 148 -11.06 -8.44 -11.11
N GLN A 149 -12.08 -9.28 -11.19
CA GLN A 149 -13.24 -9.18 -10.30
C GLN A 149 -12.87 -9.62 -8.87
N MET A 150 -11.98 -10.60 -8.76
CA MET A 150 -11.40 -11.00 -7.48
C MET A 150 -10.53 -9.89 -6.89
N VAL A 151 -9.70 -9.20 -7.69
CA VAL A 151 -8.93 -8.02 -7.24
C VAL A 151 -9.85 -6.98 -6.61
N ILE A 152 -10.87 -6.55 -7.34
CA ILE A 152 -11.79 -5.48 -6.89
C ILE A 152 -12.56 -5.92 -5.64
N SER A 153 -13.13 -7.13 -5.66
CA SER A 153 -13.96 -7.61 -4.56
C SER A 153 -13.16 -7.84 -3.27
N HIS A 154 -11.95 -8.39 -3.36
CA HIS A 154 -11.12 -8.65 -2.19
C HIS A 154 -10.40 -7.41 -1.65
N ALA A 155 -10.01 -6.46 -2.50
CA ALA A 155 -9.51 -5.16 -2.04
C ALA A 155 -10.59 -4.41 -1.25
N ARG A 156 -11.84 -4.40 -1.76
CA ARG A 156 -12.99 -3.82 -1.06
C ARG A 156 -13.24 -4.50 0.29
N LYS A 157 -13.27 -5.84 0.32
CA LYS A 157 -13.45 -6.63 1.56
C LYS A 157 -12.39 -6.29 2.61
N SER A 158 -11.12 -6.13 2.21
CA SER A 158 -10.01 -5.80 3.12
C SER A 158 -10.12 -4.36 3.68
N ALA A 159 -10.50 -3.40 2.82
CA ALA A 159 -10.65 -2.01 3.24
C ALA A 159 -11.81 -1.84 4.24
N GLN A 160 -12.98 -2.44 3.95
CA GLN A 160 -14.20 -2.32 4.75
C GLN A 160 -14.04 -2.65 6.24
N VAL A 161 -13.07 -3.50 6.59
CA VAL A 161 -12.75 -3.85 7.98
C VAL A 161 -12.42 -2.62 8.84
N THR A 162 -11.93 -1.54 8.22
CA THR A 162 -11.50 -0.30 8.92
C THR A 162 -11.92 0.99 8.22
N HIS A 163 -12.27 0.92 6.94
CA HIS A 163 -12.58 2.05 6.07
C HIS A 163 -13.91 1.77 5.36
N SER A 164 -15.03 2.06 6.03
CA SER A 164 -16.37 1.85 5.48
C SER A 164 -16.81 2.95 4.50
N HIS A 165 -16.10 4.08 4.45
CA HIS A 165 -16.37 5.13 3.46
C HIS A 165 -15.98 4.66 2.05
N GLU A 166 -16.79 5.01 1.05
CA GLU A 166 -16.59 4.55 -0.34
C GLU A 166 -15.25 5.03 -0.90
N ASP A 167 -14.87 6.28 -0.67
CA ASP A 167 -13.60 6.83 -1.18
C ASP A 167 -12.35 6.09 -0.64
N GLY A 168 -12.35 5.70 0.65
CA GLY A 168 -11.27 4.90 1.23
C GLY A 168 -11.18 3.50 0.61
N GLN A 169 -12.33 2.91 0.27
CA GLN A 169 -12.39 1.63 -0.48
C GLN A 169 -11.91 1.81 -1.91
N THR A 170 -12.25 2.92 -2.59
CA THR A 170 -11.76 3.24 -3.93
C THR A 170 -10.23 3.31 -3.96
N GLY A 171 -9.59 3.91 -2.95
CA GLY A 171 -8.13 3.90 -2.81
C GLY A 171 -7.52 2.51 -2.76
N ALA A 172 -8.07 1.63 -1.93
CA ALA A 172 -7.62 0.25 -1.83
C ALA A 172 -7.79 -0.52 -3.15
N ILE A 173 -8.93 -0.34 -3.82
CA ILE A 173 -9.17 -0.93 -5.14
C ILE A 173 -8.17 -0.40 -6.16
N ALA A 174 -7.87 0.90 -6.15
CA ALA A 174 -6.93 1.52 -7.10
C ALA A 174 -5.52 0.94 -6.97
N VAL A 175 -5.01 0.81 -5.74
CA VAL A 175 -3.70 0.21 -5.46
C VAL A 175 -3.68 -1.27 -5.84
N ALA A 176 -4.73 -2.04 -5.52
CA ALA A 176 -4.81 -3.45 -5.89
C ALA A 176 -4.88 -3.65 -7.42
N LEU A 177 -5.63 -2.82 -8.14
CA LEU A 177 -5.69 -2.82 -9.60
C LEU A 177 -4.32 -2.50 -10.21
N ALA A 178 -3.62 -1.51 -9.67
CA ALA A 178 -2.27 -1.17 -10.11
C ALA A 178 -1.30 -2.34 -9.90
N ALA A 179 -1.38 -3.04 -8.76
CA ALA A 179 -0.55 -4.22 -8.50
C ALA A 179 -0.82 -5.36 -9.49
N ALA A 180 -2.10 -5.64 -9.77
CA ALA A 180 -2.48 -6.64 -10.79
C ALA A 180 -1.94 -6.27 -12.18
N TRP A 181 -1.99 -4.98 -12.54
CA TRP A 181 -1.41 -4.49 -13.79
C TRP A 181 0.11 -4.67 -13.85
N MET A 182 0.84 -4.32 -12.78
CA MET A 182 2.30 -4.49 -12.73
C MET A 182 2.71 -5.96 -12.91
N VAL A 183 1.98 -6.89 -12.30
CA VAL A 183 2.19 -8.33 -12.51
C VAL A 183 1.99 -8.71 -13.97
N ALA A 184 0.90 -8.25 -14.59
CA ALA A 184 0.56 -8.61 -15.97
C ALA A 184 1.55 -8.03 -17.01
N GLN A 185 2.22 -6.92 -16.69
CA GLN A 185 3.14 -6.23 -17.59
C GLN A 185 4.63 -6.53 -17.33
N ARG A 186 4.95 -7.40 -16.36
CA ARG A 186 6.34 -7.64 -15.94
C ARG A 186 7.26 -8.11 -17.08
N ASP A 187 6.74 -8.95 -17.96
CA ASP A 187 7.52 -9.53 -19.08
C ASP A 187 7.23 -8.85 -20.43
N THR A 188 6.53 -7.71 -20.43
CA THR A 188 6.22 -6.95 -21.64
C THR A 188 7.25 -5.83 -21.86
N SER A 189 7.39 -5.36 -23.10
CA SER A 189 8.15 -4.14 -23.38
C SER A 189 7.54 -2.98 -22.59
N ARG A 190 8.38 -2.10 -22.03
CA ARG A 190 7.98 -0.96 -21.17
C ARG A 190 6.61 -0.40 -21.58
N PRO A 191 5.60 -0.44 -20.68
CA PRO A 191 4.26 0.05 -20.98
C PRO A 191 4.31 1.51 -21.45
N GLN A 192 3.39 1.88 -22.36
CA GLN A 192 3.20 3.28 -22.73
C GLN A 192 2.87 4.13 -21.49
N GLU A 193 3.19 5.42 -21.57
CA GLU A 193 3.12 6.34 -20.44
C GLU A 193 1.69 6.37 -19.81
N LEU A 194 1.60 6.12 -18.50
CA LEU A 194 0.38 6.13 -17.68
C LEU A 194 -0.73 5.13 -18.08
N GLU A 195 -0.45 4.10 -18.88
CA GLU A 195 -1.45 3.06 -19.22
C GLU A 195 -2.02 2.34 -18.00
N MET A 196 -1.20 2.11 -16.96
CA MET A 196 -1.67 1.59 -15.68
C MET A 196 -2.76 2.48 -15.07
N ILE A 197 -2.59 3.81 -15.12
CA ILE A 197 -3.59 4.74 -14.57
C ILE A 197 -4.88 4.67 -15.40
N ARG A 198 -4.80 4.56 -16.72
CA ARG A 198 -5.98 4.39 -17.58
C ARG A 198 -6.71 3.09 -17.25
N PHE A 199 -5.97 1.99 -17.10
CA PHE A 199 -6.50 0.69 -16.69
C PHE A 199 -7.20 0.77 -15.34
N VAL A 200 -6.57 1.41 -14.35
CA VAL A 200 -7.15 1.59 -13.02
C VAL A 200 -8.44 2.42 -13.10
N LEU A 201 -8.42 3.58 -13.76
CA LEU A 201 -9.60 4.46 -13.89
C LEU A 201 -10.78 3.78 -14.59
N ALA A 202 -10.53 2.90 -15.57
CA ALA A 202 -11.60 2.16 -16.25
C ALA A 202 -12.38 1.21 -15.33
N ASN A 203 -11.83 0.88 -14.15
CA ASN A 203 -12.37 -0.11 -13.22
C ASN A 203 -12.71 0.47 -11.83
N LEU A 204 -12.59 1.79 -11.64
CA LEU A 204 -12.84 2.45 -10.36
C LEU A 204 -14.24 3.08 -10.25
N PRO A 205 -14.87 3.05 -9.06
CA PRO A 205 -15.98 3.94 -8.73
C PRO A 205 -15.57 5.43 -8.85
N GLN A 206 -16.51 6.29 -9.23
CA GLN A 206 -16.24 7.73 -9.48
C GLN A 206 -16.27 8.58 -8.19
N THR A 207 -15.39 8.26 -7.23
CA THR A 207 -15.23 9.03 -5.99
C THR A 207 -14.16 10.13 -6.11
N GLU A 208 -13.83 10.84 -5.03
CA GLU A 208 -12.81 11.89 -5.04
C GLU A 208 -11.42 11.36 -5.47
N THR A 209 -11.05 10.18 -4.96
CA THR A 209 -9.84 9.46 -5.35
C THR A 209 -9.80 9.23 -6.87
N TYR A 210 -10.90 8.82 -7.50
CA TYR A 210 -10.98 8.66 -8.95
C TYR A 210 -10.75 9.98 -9.69
N TRP A 211 -11.43 11.05 -9.28
CA TRP A 211 -11.31 12.34 -9.95
C TRP A 211 -9.92 12.95 -9.80
N ARG A 212 -9.28 12.75 -8.64
CA ARG A 212 -7.91 13.21 -8.42
C ARG A 212 -6.88 12.36 -9.18
N LEU A 213 -7.06 11.04 -9.24
CA LEU A 213 -6.26 10.16 -10.10
C LEU A 213 -6.41 10.51 -11.59
N LYS A 214 -7.61 10.90 -12.04
CA LYS A 214 -7.83 11.34 -13.42
C LYS A 214 -7.01 12.57 -13.79
N LYS A 215 -6.71 13.48 -12.85
CA LYS A 215 -5.82 14.63 -13.07
C LYS A 215 -4.38 14.20 -13.37
N ALA A 216 -3.94 13.02 -12.91
CA ALA A 216 -2.60 12.52 -13.20
C ALA A 216 -2.35 12.34 -14.71
N LEU A 217 -3.40 12.03 -15.49
CA LEU A 217 -3.34 11.90 -16.95
C LEU A 217 -3.12 13.23 -17.68
N THR A 218 -3.28 14.37 -17.02
CA THR A 218 -3.09 15.70 -17.61
C THR A 218 -1.75 16.33 -17.25
N LEU A 219 -0.94 15.66 -16.44
CA LEU A 219 0.35 16.19 -16.00
C LEU A 219 1.40 16.04 -17.10
N PRO A 220 2.25 17.07 -17.35
CA PRO A 220 3.35 16.97 -18.30
C PRO A 220 4.34 15.87 -17.92
N HIS A 221 5.01 15.29 -18.93
CA HIS A 221 5.90 14.16 -18.68
C HIS A 221 7.13 14.55 -17.83
N GLU A 222 7.62 15.77 -18.01
CA GLU A 222 8.81 16.33 -17.36
C GLU A 222 8.53 16.86 -15.94
N LEU A 223 7.30 16.71 -15.44
CA LEU A 223 6.90 17.29 -14.18
C LEU A 223 7.63 16.62 -13.01
N SER A 224 8.23 17.44 -12.13
CA SER A 224 8.91 16.92 -10.94
C SER A 224 7.92 16.28 -9.95
N PRO A 225 8.33 15.27 -9.16
CA PRO A 225 7.49 14.68 -8.11
C PRO A 225 6.90 15.72 -7.16
N LYS A 226 7.71 16.70 -6.71
CA LYS A 226 7.27 17.78 -5.83
C LYS A 226 6.13 18.59 -6.45
N THR A 227 6.21 18.94 -7.73
CA THR A 227 5.13 19.69 -8.40
C THR A 227 3.91 18.82 -8.66
N ALA A 228 4.08 17.54 -9.00
CA ALA A 228 2.97 16.61 -9.15
C ALA A 228 2.18 16.44 -7.85
N ALA A 229 2.88 16.33 -6.72
CA ALA A 229 2.28 16.22 -5.38
C ALA A 229 1.44 17.44 -4.99
N LEU A 230 1.76 18.66 -5.44
CA LEU A 230 0.91 19.84 -5.22
C LEU A 230 -0.49 19.70 -5.87
N ILE A 231 -0.62 18.85 -6.89
CA ILE A 231 -1.87 18.64 -7.64
C ILE A 231 -2.56 17.36 -7.17
N LEU A 232 -1.78 16.30 -7.00
CA LEU A 232 -2.26 14.94 -6.70
C LEU A 232 -2.36 14.63 -5.21
N GLY A 233 -1.76 15.47 -4.36
CA GLY A 233 -1.60 15.23 -2.93
C GLY A 233 -0.28 14.52 -2.61
N ASN A 234 0.12 14.57 -1.34
CA ASN A 234 1.28 13.86 -0.79
C ASN A 234 0.92 13.04 0.47
N GLY A 235 -0.37 12.83 0.72
CA GLY A 235 -0.90 12.12 1.87
C GLY A 235 -0.88 12.91 3.18
N SER A 236 -0.45 14.18 3.20
CA SER A 236 -0.48 15.00 4.43
C SER A 236 -1.85 15.14 5.10
N GLN A 237 -2.94 14.87 4.36
CA GLN A 237 -4.29 14.82 4.91
C GLN A 237 -4.70 13.43 5.42
N VAL A 238 -3.86 12.39 5.24
CA VAL A 238 -4.08 10.99 5.63
C VAL A 238 -5.39 10.42 5.04
N ILE A 239 -5.78 10.89 3.86
CA ILE A 239 -6.96 10.43 3.12
C ILE A 239 -6.56 9.79 1.79
N SER A 240 -7.40 8.87 1.32
CA SER A 240 -7.18 8.15 0.06
C SER A 240 -6.95 9.11 -1.11
N SER A 241 -7.83 10.11 -1.25
CA SER A 241 -7.78 11.05 -2.37
C SER A 241 -6.51 11.90 -2.39
N ASP A 242 -5.87 12.14 -1.25
CA ASP A 242 -4.64 12.93 -1.12
C ASP A 242 -3.35 12.08 -1.23
N THR A 243 -3.47 10.75 -1.24
CA THR A 243 -2.32 9.83 -1.16
C THR A 243 -2.18 9.00 -2.45
N VAL A 244 -3.24 8.28 -2.80
CA VAL A 244 -3.24 7.25 -3.84
C VAL A 244 -2.93 7.81 -5.24
N PRO A 245 -3.47 8.97 -5.66
CA PRO A 245 -3.18 9.53 -6.98
C PRO A 245 -1.69 9.76 -7.25
N PHE A 246 -0.97 10.34 -6.28
CA PHE A 246 0.47 10.57 -6.40
C PHE A 246 1.24 9.25 -6.41
N CYS A 247 0.89 8.31 -5.53
CA CYS A 247 1.56 7.01 -5.48
C CYS A 247 1.48 6.25 -6.81
N LEU A 248 0.30 6.19 -7.44
CA LEU A 248 0.14 5.53 -8.74
C LEU A 248 0.89 6.27 -9.85
N TRP A 249 0.89 7.61 -9.83
CA TRP A 249 1.67 8.42 -10.78
C TRP A 249 3.18 8.18 -10.62
N CYS A 250 3.67 8.14 -9.38
CA CYS A 250 5.08 7.88 -9.05
C CYS A 250 5.50 6.47 -9.49
N ALA A 251 4.72 5.45 -9.12
CA ALA A 251 4.99 4.07 -9.50
C ALA A 251 4.97 3.85 -11.02
N CYS A 252 4.10 4.54 -11.76
CA CYS A 252 4.10 4.51 -13.23
C CYS A 252 5.44 4.96 -13.82
N ARG A 253 6.00 6.06 -13.30
CA ARG A 253 7.20 6.71 -13.85
C ARG A 253 8.49 5.99 -13.53
N HIS A 254 8.52 5.33 -12.38
CA HIS A 254 9.70 4.66 -11.84
C HIS A 254 9.49 3.15 -11.74
N SER A 255 8.65 2.56 -12.61
CA SER A 255 8.29 1.14 -12.58
C SER A 255 9.47 0.19 -12.84
N ASP A 256 10.57 0.70 -13.38
CA ASP A 256 11.80 -0.02 -13.72
C ASP A 256 12.92 0.14 -12.66
N ASP A 257 12.73 1.02 -11.67
CA ASP A 257 13.76 1.29 -10.66
C ASP A 257 13.14 1.52 -9.27
N TYR A 258 13.26 0.51 -8.41
CA TYR A 258 12.72 0.53 -7.05
C TYR A 258 13.32 1.64 -6.18
N ALA A 259 14.63 1.83 -6.24
CA ALA A 259 15.31 2.81 -5.39
C ALA A 259 14.95 4.24 -5.81
N GLU A 260 14.94 4.53 -7.12
CA GLU A 260 14.50 5.82 -7.64
C GLU A 260 13.03 6.10 -7.33
N ALA A 261 12.17 5.07 -7.39
CA ALA A 261 10.76 5.20 -7.04
C ALA A 261 10.57 5.62 -5.57
N LEU A 262 11.30 5.01 -4.63
CA LEU A 262 11.22 5.38 -3.23
C LEU A 262 11.81 6.77 -2.97
N TRP A 263 12.92 7.14 -3.61
CA TRP A 263 13.46 8.49 -3.51
C TRP A 263 12.47 9.54 -4.03
N ALA A 264 11.80 9.27 -5.16
CA ALA A 264 10.77 10.15 -5.68
C ALA A 264 9.57 10.26 -4.71
N ALA A 265 9.12 9.14 -4.14
CA ALA A 265 8.00 9.09 -3.21
C ALA A 265 8.28 9.84 -1.91
N VAL A 266 9.44 9.65 -1.29
CA VAL A 266 9.79 10.35 -0.03
C VAL A 266 10.06 11.85 -0.24
N SER A 267 10.50 12.25 -1.45
CA SER A 267 10.88 13.65 -1.75
C SER A 267 9.72 14.65 -1.66
N VAL A 268 8.47 14.18 -1.61
CA VAL A 268 7.28 15.03 -1.56
C VAL A 268 6.75 15.27 -0.14
N TYR A 269 7.43 14.72 0.87
CA TYR A 269 7.02 14.79 2.28
C TYR A 269 5.58 14.28 2.47
N GLY A 270 4.87 14.83 3.46
CA GLY A 270 3.52 14.37 3.81
C GLY A 270 3.58 13.04 4.55
N ASP A 271 2.81 12.07 4.06
CA ASP A 271 2.69 10.73 4.62
C ASP A 271 3.72 9.81 3.96
N MET A 272 4.99 9.98 4.37
CA MET A 272 6.16 9.45 3.67
C MET A 272 6.26 7.92 3.72
N ASP A 273 6.01 7.32 4.88
CA ASP A 273 5.91 5.86 5.08
C ASP A 273 4.80 5.29 4.19
N THR A 274 3.57 5.82 4.25
CA THR A 274 2.46 5.32 3.43
C THR A 274 2.73 5.47 1.93
N ASN A 275 3.25 6.62 1.50
CA ASN A 275 3.61 6.85 0.10
C ASN A 275 4.66 5.83 -0.38
N CYS A 276 5.72 5.63 0.40
CA CYS A 276 6.78 4.69 0.07
C CYS A 276 6.30 3.23 0.15
N ALA A 277 5.42 2.88 1.08
CA ALA A 277 4.82 1.56 1.20
C ALA A 277 4.02 1.21 -0.07
N ILE A 278 3.12 2.09 -0.51
CA ILE A 278 2.32 1.87 -1.73
C ILE A 278 3.24 1.80 -2.96
N VAL A 279 4.13 2.78 -3.15
CA VAL A 279 5.02 2.83 -4.32
C VAL A 279 5.96 1.62 -4.36
N GLY A 280 6.62 1.30 -3.25
CA GLY A 280 7.52 0.16 -3.14
C GLY A 280 6.79 -1.15 -3.42
N SER A 281 5.59 -1.32 -2.89
CA SER A 281 4.79 -2.52 -3.13
C SER A 281 4.45 -2.74 -4.61
N LEU A 282 4.18 -1.67 -5.34
CA LEU A 282 3.89 -1.71 -6.78
C LEU A 282 5.14 -1.94 -7.63
N VAL A 283 6.22 -1.19 -7.37
CA VAL A 283 7.43 -1.24 -8.20
C VAL A 283 8.21 -2.54 -8.01
N ALA A 284 8.15 -3.17 -6.82
CA ALA A 284 8.72 -4.49 -6.60
C ALA A 284 8.09 -5.57 -7.50
N LEU A 285 6.81 -5.44 -7.86
CA LEU A 285 6.13 -6.39 -8.76
C LEU A 285 6.64 -6.32 -10.19
N SER A 286 7.12 -5.16 -10.63
CA SER A 286 7.72 -4.95 -11.94
C SER A 286 9.20 -5.35 -11.94
N THR A 287 9.97 -4.81 -11.00
CA THR A 287 11.43 -5.04 -10.91
C THR A 287 11.81 -6.44 -10.40
N GLY A 288 10.90 -7.11 -9.68
CA GLY A 288 11.16 -8.37 -9.02
C GLY A 288 12.00 -8.22 -7.74
N HIS A 289 12.18 -9.32 -7.01
CA HIS A 289 12.91 -9.31 -5.74
C HIS A 289 14.36 -8.78 -5.88
N ALA A 290 15.03 -9.08 -7.00
CA ALA A 290 16.38 -8.59 -7.28
C ALA A 290 16.45 -7.07 -7.56
N GLY A 291 15.31 -6.42 -7.83
CA GLY A 291 15.22 -4.98 -7.97
C GLY A 291 15.21 -4.22 -6.64
N ILE A 292 14.86 -4.89 -5.54
CA ILE A 292 14.94 -4.31 -4.20
C ILE A 292 16.41 -4.32 -3.77
N PRO A 293 17.03 -3.18 -3.41
CA PRO A 293 18.41 -3.16 -2.95
C PRO A 293 18.61 -4.07 -1.73
N ALA A 294 19.52 -5.03 -1.83
CA ALA A 294 19.74 -6.03 -0.77
C ALA A 294 20.13 -5.39 0.57
N GLU A 295 20.88 -4.29 0.54
CA GLU A 295 21.23 -3.48 1.71
C GLU A 295 20.02 -2.82 2.38
N TRP A 296 19.00 -2.40 1.62
CA TRP A 296 17.78 -1.80 2.16
C TRP A 296 16.88 -2.87 2.76
N LEU A 297 16.76 -4.02 2.07
CA LEU A 297 16.05 -5.18 2.60
C LEU A 297 16.66 -5.67 3.92
N ALA A 298 17.98 -5.68 4.03
CA ALA A 298 18.69 -6.04 5.26
C ALA A 298 18.67 -4.94 6.34
N SER A 299 18.42 -3.68 5.98
CA SER A 299 18.32 -2.57 6.93
C SER A 299 17.00 -2.56 7.67
N ARG A 300 15.93 -3.03 7.03
CA ARG A 300 14.60 -3.17 7.62
C ARG A 300 14.54 -4.31 8.65
N GLU A 301 13.80 -4.12 9.73
CA GLU A 301 13.53 -5.19 10.68
C GLU A 301 12.83 -6.41 10.01
N PRO A 302 13.12 -7.64 10.44
CA PRO A 302 12.66 -8.84 9.76
C PRO A 302 11.13 -9.01 9.86
N LEU A 303 10.50 -9.50 8.77
CA LEU A 303 9.10 -9.92 8.84
C LEU A 303 8.99 -11.24 9.60
N ASN A 304 8.08 -11.28 10.56
CA ASN A 304 7.64 -12.55 11.12
C ASN A 304 6.44 -13.07 10.30
N LEU A 305 6.70 -13.95 9.33
CA LEU A 305 5.66 -14.64 8.55
C LEU A 305 5.30 -16.01 9.12
N GLU A 306 5.90 -16.42 10.25
CA GLU A 306 5.58 -17.70 10.88
C GLU A 306 4.20 -17.67 11.53
N PHE A 307 3.43 -18.73 11.30
CA PHE A 307 2.14 -18.92 11.96
C PHE A 307 2.38 -19.47 13.37
N GLN A 308 1.94 -18.73 14.39
CA GLN A 308 1.70 -19.27 15.73
C GLN A 308 0.27 -19.77 15.84
#